data_AF-A0A521XBV6-F1
#
_entry.id   AF-A0A521XBV6-F1
#
_cell.length_a   1.000
_cell.length_b   1.000
_cell.length_c   1.000
_cell.angle_alpha   90.00
_cell.angle_beta   90.00
_cell.angle_gamma   90.00
#
_symmetry.space_group_name_H-M   'P 1'
#
loop_
_entity.id
_entity.type
_entity.pdbx_description
1 polymer ?
#
loop_
_entity_poly.entity_id
_entity_poly.type
_entity_poly.pdbx_seq_one_letter_code
_entity_poly.pdbx_strand_id
1 'polypeptide(L)'
;MAFFLSFTILLSMDKQPIDEIRRQFELATEFNDIFDAFEQALELQIDDIDLYKILFWNKSLSPDEVALFADQLVKKFPSLAYEAYMWLGEMSALTLASEDNFDHAMDYYKKAALEKPSAVEPYVKAVLCYDPDIKIPPAQNLIELVKTGISHVADPKILYQRLAFLYDQLGNDEMTQYYKRLSEEGPSQ
;
A
#
# COMPACT_ATOMS: atom_id res chain seq x y z
N MET A 1 48.87 -35.82 -19.01
CA MET A 1 47.58 -36.44 -18.68
C MET A 1 46.58 -35.31 -18.42
N ALA A 2 45.56 -35.23 -19.27
CA ALA A 2 44.30 -34.49 -19.03
C ALA A 2 43.65 -34.98 -17.72
N PHE A 3 42.87 -34.20 -16.96
CA PHE A 3 41.51 -33.64 -17.16
C PHE A 3 41.40 -32.43 -16.20
N PHE A 4 40.94 -31.20 -16.50
CA PHE A 4 39.72 -30.63 -17.11
C PHE A 4 38.38 -30.98 -16.44
N LEU A 5 37.62 -29.89 -16.20
CA LEU A 5 36.19 -29.71 -15.85
C LEU A 5 35.91 -29.54 -14.36
N SER A 6 35.89 -28.29 -13.86
CA SER A 6 34.79 -27.30 -13.97
C SER A 6 33.48 -27.82 -13.41
N PHE A 7 33.14 -27.37 -12.20
CA PHE A 7 31.75 -27.28 -11.75
C PHE A 7 31.56 -25.97 -10.98
N THR A 8 32.01 -24.88 -11.58
CA THR A 8 31.40 -23.57 -11.33
C THR A 8 30.14 -23.57 -12.18
N ILE A 9 28.98 -23.85 -11.58
CA ILE A 9 27.71 -23.46 -12.17
C ILE A 9 27.71 -21.93 -12.14
N LEU A 10 28.32 -21.35 -13.17
CA LEU A 10 28.03 -20.00 -13.60
C LEU A 10 26.71 -20.17 -14.38
N LEU A 11 25.59 -20.09 -13.67
CA LEU A 11 24.33 -19.75 -14.33
C LEU A 11 24.54 -18.35 -14.89
N SER A 12 24.96 -18.29 -16.15
CA SER A 12 24.87 -17.10 -16.97
C SER A 12 23.39 -16.83 -17.15
N MET A 13 22.77 -16.19 -16.16
CA MET A 13 21.49 -15.53 -16.36
C MET A 13 21.80 -14.37 -17.30
N ASP A 14 21.55 -14.57 -18.60
CA ASP A 14 21.48 -13.45 -19.53
C ASP A 14 20.50 -12.46 -18.91
N LYS A 15 21.01 -11.27 -18.54
CA LYS A 15 20.20 -10.21 -17.94
C LYS A 15 19.06 -9.94 -18.90
N GLN A 16 17.84 -10.32 -18.52
CA GLN A 16 16.70 -10.12 -19.39
C GLN A 16 16.49 -8.61 -19.56
N PRO A 17 16.16 -8.15 -20.78
CA PRO A 17 15.78 -6.75 -20.96
C PRO A 17 14.56 -6.45 -20.09
N ILE A 18 14.45 -5.23 -19.59
CA ILE A 18 13.33 -4.78 -18.73
C ILE A 18 11.96 -5.09 -19.34
N ASP A 19 11.86 -5.09 -20.66
CA ASP A 19 10.64 -5.43 -21.41
C ASP A 19 10.21 -6.90 -21.22
N GLU A 20 11.17 -7.81 -21.07
CA GLU A 20 10.87 -9.22 -20.80
C GLU A 20 10.41 -9.41 -19.35
N ILE A 21 11.06 -8.75 -18.38
CA ILE A 21 10.60 -8.75 -16.97
C ILE A 21 9.17 -8.22 -16.89
N ARG A 22 8.89 -7.09 -17.56
CA ARG A 22 7.54 -6.51 -17.65
C ARG A 22 6.53 -7.49 -18.22
N ARG A 23 6.91 -8.18 -19.29
CA ARG A 23 6.07 -9.20 -19.93
C ARG A 23 5.79 -10.37 -19.00
N GLN A 24 6.80 -10.83 -18.24
CA GLN A 24 6.61 -11.89 -17.23
C GLN A 24 5.64 -11.43 -16.15
N PHE A 25 5.81 -10.22 -15.60
CA PHE A 25 4.88 -9.66 -14.62
C PHE A 25 3.44 -9.56 -15.13
N GLU A 26 3.23 -9.28 -16.42
CA GLU A 26 1.89 -9.14 -17.00
C GLU A 26 1.24 -10.49 -17.35
N LEU A 27 2.01 -11.44 -17.89
CA LEU A 27 1.47 -12.62 -18.58
C LEU A 27 1.78 -13.96 -17.92
N ALA A 28 2.79 -14.03 -17.05
CA ALA A 28 3.13 -15.28 -16.38
C ALA A 28 2.01 -15.69 -15.43
N THR A 29 1.70 -16.99 -15.42
CA THR A 29 0.65 -17.56 -14.58
C THR A 29 1.20 -18.44 -13.46
N GLU A 30 2.44 -18.89 -13.57
CA GLU A 30 3.13 -19.72 -12.59
C GLU A 30 3.91 -18.84 -11.61
N PHE A 31 3.74 -19.09 -10.31
CA PHE A 31 4.39 -18.30 -9.26
C PHE A 31 5.91 -18.28 -9.42
N ASN A 32 6.54 -19.40 -9.77
CA ASN A 32 8.00 -19.49 -9.90
C ASN A 32 8.54 -18.59 -11.03
N ASP A 33 7.83 -18.51 -12.16
CA ASP A 33 8.25 -17.67 -13.28
C ASP A 33 8.17 -16.18 -12.90
N ILE A 34 7.11 -15.81 -12.18
CA ILE A 34 6.92 -14.45 -11.63
C ILE A 34 8.02 -14.13 -10.61
N PHE A 35 8.31 -15.08 -9.71
CA PHE A 35 9.32 -14.93 -8.68
C PHE A 35 10.72 -14.77 -9.26
N ASP A 36 11.09 -15.58 -10.25
CA ASP A 36 12.40 -15.48 -10.92
C ASP A 36 12.56 -14.12 -11.64
N ALA A 37 11.51 -13.64 -12.31
CA ALA A 37 11.50 -12.31 -12.92
C ALA A 37 11.62 -11.19 -11.87
N PHE A 38 10.98 -11.36 -10.71
CA PHE A 38 11.06 -10.40 -9.61
C PHE A 38 12.46 -10.34 -9.00
N GLU A 39 13.06 -11.47 -8.66
CA GLU A 39 14.44 -11.54 -8.17
C GLU A 39 15.41 -10.92 -9.17
N GLN A 40 15.24 -11.21 -10.46
CA GLN A 40 16.06 -10.58 -11.51
C GLN A 40 15.89 -9.05 -11.54
N ALA A 41 14.68 -8.53 -11.38
CA ALA A 41 14.45 -7.08 -11.30
C ALA A 41 15.17 -6.46 -10.08
N LEU A 42 15.15 -7.14 -8.92
CA LEU A 42 15.85 -6.70 -7.72
C LEU A 42 17.37 -6.75 -7.89
N GLU A 43 17.91 -7.77 -8.55
CA GLU A 43 19.33 -7.92 -8.86
C GLU A 43 19.83 -6.82 -9.81
N LEU A 44 19.00 -6.47 -10.79
CA LEU A 44 19.25 -5.37 -11.73
C LEU A 44 19.06 -3.97 -11.10
N GLN A 45 18.64 -3.90 -9.84
CA GLN A 45 18.40 -2.66 -9.10
C GLN A 45 17.38 -1.75 -9.79
N ILE A 46 16.33 -2.33 -10.38
CA ILE A 46 15.28 -1.55 -11.02
C ILE A 46 14.41 -0.92 -9.93
N ASP A 47 14.49 0.40 -9.76
CA ASP A 47 13.73 1.17 -8.77
C ASP A 47 12.52 1.88 -9.41
N ASP A 48 11.83 1.18 -10.32
CA ASP A 48 10.66 1.68 -11.05
C ASP A 48 9.35 1.12 -10.46
N ILE A 49 8.63 1.94 -9.69
CA ILE A 49 7.36 1.55 -9.10
C ILE A 49 6.30 1.15 -10.14
N ASP A 50 6.31 1.76 -11.34
CA ASP A 50 5.29 1.46 -12.35
C ASP A 50 5.48 0.06 -12.94
N LEU A 51 6.71 -0.46 -12.94
CA LEU A 51 6.97 -1.86 -13.25
C LEU A 51 6.36 -2.78 -12.20
N TYR A 52 6.53 -2.48 -10.91
CA TYR A 52 6.01 -3.33 -9.82
C TYR A 52 4.49 -3.24 -9.67
N LYS A 53 3.86 -2.11 -10.02
CA LYS A 53 2.39 -2.04 -10.13
C LYS A 53 1.83 -3.06 -11.12
N ILE A 54 2.54 -3.38 -12.20
CA ILE A 54 2.13 -4.43 -13.15
C ILE A 54 2.19 -5.79 -12.47
N LEU A 55 3.28 -6.09 -11.73
CA LEU A 55 3.40 -7.31 -10.94
C LEU A 55 2.24 -7.45 -9.95
N PHE A 56 1.95 -6.41 -9.18
CA PHE A 56 0.90 -6.45 -8.16
C PHE A 56 -0.51 -6.58 -8.77
N TRP A 57 -0.69 -6.23 -10.04
CA TRP A 57 -1.94 -6.40 -10.78
C TRP A 57 -2.07 -7.76 -11.49
N ASN A 58 -1.05 -8.63 -11.37
CA ASN A 58 -1.10 -9.94 -11.97
C ASN A 58 -2.18 -10.81 -11.29
N LYS A 59 -3.16 -11.25 -12.08
CA LYS A 59 -4.35 -12.00 -11.62
C LYS A 59 -4.05 -13.41 -11.16
N SER A 60 -2.88 -13.94 -11.47
CA SER A 60 -2.43 -15.25 -11.01
C SER A 60 -1.88 -15.22 -9.59
N LEU A 61 -1.63 -14.03 -9.03
CA LEU A 61 -1.20 -13.87 -7.65
C LEU A 61 -2.39 -13.76 -6.70
N SER A 62 -2.30 -14.49 -5.59
CA SER A 62 -3.15 -14.31 -4.42
C SER A 62 -2.77 -13.04 -3.65
N PRO A 63 -3.67 -12.51 -2.80
CA PRO A 63 -3.38 -11.36 -1.94
C PRO A 63 -2.12 -11.54 -1.07
N ASP A 64 -1.90 -12.75 -0.55
CA ASP A 64 -0.74 -13.07 0.30
C ASP A 64 0.58 -13.04 -0.51
N GLU A 65 0.56 -13.50 -1.76
CA GLU A 65 1.73 -13.45 -2.64
C GLU A 65 2.04 -12.01 -3.06
N VAL A 66 1.01 -11.21 -3.35
CA VAL A 66 1.20 -9.77 -3.61
C VAL A 66 1.81 -9.08 -2.38
N ALA A 67 1.31 -9.39 -1.17
CA ALA A 67 1.88 -8.85 0.07
C ALA A 67 3.34 -9.27 0.27
N LEU A 68 3.68 -10.52 -0.04
CA LEU A 68 5.05 -11.04 0.00
C LEU A 68 5.99 -10.24 -0.92
N PHE A 69 5.60 -10.04 -2.18
CA PHE A 69 6.38 -9.26 -3.14
C PHE A 69 6.52 -7.81 -2.68
N ALA A 70 5.45 -7.19 -2.20
CA ALA A 70 5.49 -5.82 -1.68
C ALA A 70 6.46 -5.69 -0.50
N ASP A 71 6.37 -6.58 0.48
CA ASP A 71 7.24 -6.55 1.66
C ASP A 71 8.71 -6.80 1.30
N GLN A 72 9.00 -7.63 0.29
CA GLN A 72 10.37 -7.80 -0.23
C GLN A 72 10.84 -6.56 -0.99
N LEU A 73 9.98 -5.97 -1.83
CA LEU A 73 10.28 -4.77 -2.62
C LEU A 73 10.68 -3.61 -1.71
N VAL A 74 9.88 -3.29 -0.68
CA VAL A 74 10.15 -2.14 0.18
C VAL A 74 11.38 -2.34 1.07
N LYS A 75 11.72 -3.59 1.41
CA LYS A 75 12.98 -3.91 2.12
C LYS A 75 14.17 -3.63 1.23
N LYS A 76 14.07 -3.90 -0.07
CA LYS A 76 15.13 -3.65 -1.05
C LYS A 76 15.22 -2.17 -1.45
N PHE A 77 14.08 -1.53 -1.67
CA PHE A 77 13.95 -0.14 -2.11
C PHE A 77 12.99 0.64 -1.20
N PRO A 78 13.44 1.08 -0.01
CA PRO A 78 12.59 1.82 0.92
C PRO A 78 11.99 3.12 0.33
N SER A 79 12.64 3.72 -0.67
CA SER A 79 12.13 4.89 -1.38
C SER A 79 10.80 4.65 -2.09
N LEU A 80 10.48 3.40 -2.44
CA LEU A 80 9.24 3.02 -3.12
C LEU A 80 8.10 2.68 -2.13
N ALA A 81 8.39 2.57 -0.84
CA ALA A 81 7.47 2.01 0.14
C ALA A 81 6.14 2.74 0.22
N TYR A 82 6.18 4.07 0.31
CA TYR A 82 4.99 4.89 0.33
C TYR A 82 4.09 4.65 -0.89
N GLU A 83 4.67 4.67 -2.09
CA GLU A 83 3.88 4.56 -3.32
C GLU A 83 3.35 3.15 -3.55
N ALA A 84 4.15 2.13 -3.23
CA ALA A 84 3.72 0.73 -3.27
C ALA A 84 2.53 0.50 -2.33
N TYR A 85 2.62 0.94 -1.07
CA TYR A 85 1.53 0.77 -0.11
C TYR A 85 0.30 1.60 -0.46
N MET A 86 0.45 2.82 -0.96
CA MET A 86 -0.69 3.60 -1.44
C MET A 86 -1.43 2.89 -2.58
N TRP A 87 -0.69 2.39 -3.57
CA TRP A 87 -1.30 1.70 -4.70
C TRP A 87 -2.00 0.41 -4.28
N LEU A 88 -1.37 -0.40 -3.42
CA LEU A 88 -1.96 -1.64 -2.91
C LEU A 88 -3.23 -1.35 -2.11
N GLY A 89 -3.23 -0.32 -1.27
CA GLY A 89 -4.42 0.11 -0.54
C GLY A 89 -5.57 0.52 -1.46
N GLU A 90 -5.27 1.25 -2.54
CA GLU A 90 -6.26 1.63 -3.53
C GLU A 90 -6.82 0.42 -4.28
N MET A 91 -5.97 -0.52 -4.68
CA MET A 91 -6.40 -1.70 -5.41
C MET A 91 -7.26 -2.61 -4.54
N SER A 92 -6.84 -2.88 -3.30
CA SER A 92 -7.65 -3.64 -2.34
C SER A 92 -9.03 -3.01 -2.13
N ALA A 93 -9.12 -1.68 -2.03
CA ALA A 93 -10.39 -0.98 -1.88
C ALA A 93 -11.29 -1.04 -3.13
N LEU A 94 -10.71 -1.16 -4.33
CA LEU A 94 -11.46 -1.21 -5.60
C LEU A 94 -11.91 -2.62 -5.99
N THR A 95 -11.15 -3.66 -5.63
CA THR A 95 -11.32 -4.97 -6.26
C THR A 95 -12.55 -5.75 -5.81
N LEU A 96 -13.01 -5.68 -4.54
CA LEU A 96 -14.30 -6.25 -4.11
C LEU A 96 -14.80 -5.55 -2.84
N ALA A 97 -16.10 -5.24 -2.75
CA ALA A 97 -16.76 -4.77 -1.54
C ALA A 97 -17.04 -5.95 -0.59
N SER A 98 -15.99 -6.54 -0.03
CA SER A 98 -16.04 -7.57 1.02
C SER A 98 -15.23 -7.13 2.23
N GLU A 99 -15.59 -7.63 3.42
CA GLU A 99 -14.96 -7.23 4.69
C GLU A 99 -13.43 -7.40 4.65
N ASP A 100 -12.95 -8.54 4.17
CA ASP A 100 -11.51 -8.88 4.07
C ASP A 100 -10.71 -7.86 3.25
N ASN A 101 -11.33 -7.22 2.25
CA ASN A 101 -10.63 -6.27 1.39
C ASN A 101 -10.45 -4.90 2.04
N PHE A 102 -11.38 -4.50 2.90
CA PHE A 102 -11.25 -3.26 3.65
C PHE A 102 -10.15 -3.36 4.70
N ASP A 103 -9.99 -4.52 5.34
CA ASP A 103 -8.89 -4.75 6.29
C ASP A 103 -7.53 -4.69 5.58
N HIS A 104 -7.39 -5.32 4.41
CA HIS A 104 -6.18 -5.21 3.60
C HIS A 104 -5.89 -3.77 3.16
N ALA A 105 -6.90 -3.06 2.64
CA ALA A 105 -6.74 -1.67 2.23
C ALA A 105 -6.30 -0.78 3.40
N MET A 106 -6.94 -0.97 4.55
CA MET A 106 -6.65 -0.24 5.78
C MET A 106 -5.22 -0.49 6.27
N ASP A 107 -4.73 -1.73 6.23
CA ASP A 107 -3.37 -2.05 6.62
C ASP A 107 -2.32 -1.44 5.69
N TYR A 108 -2.58 -1.41 4.38
CA TYR A 108 -1.70 -0.71 3.45
C TYR A 108 -1.70 0.80 3.67
N TYR A 109 -2.84 1.44 3.92
CA TYR A 109 -2.86 2.86 4.25
C TYR A 109 -2.15 3.18 5.57
N LYS A 110 -2.24 2.31 6.59
CA LYS A 110 -1.43 2.44 7.81
C LYS A 110 0.07 2.36 7.50
N LYS A 111 0.49 1.36 6.72
CA LYS A 111 1.90 1.24 6.30
C LYS A 111 2.37 2.49 5.54
N ALA A 112 1.58 2.99 4.59
CA ALA A 112 1.89 4.24 3.86
C ALA A 112 1.97 5.47 4.80
N ALA A 113 1.07 5.57 5.79
CA ALA A 113 1.11 6.63 6.80
C ALA A 113 2.36 6.54 7.69
N LEU A 114 2.88 5.34 7.98
CA LEU A 114 4.12 5.17 8.74
C LEU A 114 5.35 5.62 7.92
N GLU A 115 5.38 5.32 6.63
CA GLU A 115 6.46 5.73 5.73
C GLU A 115 6.49 7.24 5.48
N LYS A 116 5.31 7.88 5.39
CA LYS A 116 5.20 9.32 5.17
C LYS A 116 4.10 9.95 6.03
N PRO A 117 4.33 10.13 7.35
CA PRO A 117 3.30 10.62 8.28
C PRO A 117 2.78 12.03 7.99
N SER A 118 3.57 12.85 7.28
CA SER A 118 3.16 14.20 6.88
C SER A 118 2.27 14.22 5.63
N ALA A 119 2.14 13.11 4.91
CA ALA A 119 1.22 12.99 3.78
C ALA A 119 -0.20 12.80 4.29
N VAL A 120 -1.12 13.58 3.76
CA VAL A 120 -2.52 13.58 4.21
C VAL A 120 -3.33 12.45 3.58
N GLU A 121 -2.89 12.00 2.42
CA GLU A 121 -3.59 11.07 1.53
C GLU A 121 -3.89 9.72 2.18
N PRO A 122 -2.96 9.03 2.87
CA PRO A 122 -3.24 7.72 3.46
C PRO A 122 -4.39 7.77 4.49
N TYR A 123 -4.39 8.81 5.33
CA TYR A 123 -5.43 9.02 6.34
C TYR A 123 -6.80 9.27 5.69
N VAL A 124 -6.84 10.12 4.67
CA VAL A 124 -8.09 10.44 3.96
C VAL A 124 -8.62 9.22 3.22
N LYS A 125 -7.76 8.50 2.51
CA LYS A 125 -8.13 7.31 1.72
C LYS A 125 -8.63 6.18 2.60
N ALA A 126 -8.02 5.95 3.76
CA ALA A 126 -8.52 5.00 4.75
C ALA A 126 -9.97 5.30 5.16
N VAL A 127 -10.30 6.58 5.43
CA VAL A 127 -11.68 6.97 5.80
C VAL A 127 -12.67 6.80 4.65
N LEU A 128 -12.23 6.96 3.40
CA LEU A 128 -13.08 6.73 2.23
C LEU A 128 -13.48 5.26 2.06
N CYS A 129 -12.77 4.33 2.70
CA CYS A 129 -13.17 2.93 2.75
C CYS A 129 -14.35 2.66 3.71
N TYR A 130 -14.77 3.64 4.52
CA TYR A 130 -15.84 3.45 5.48
C TYR A 130 -17.21 3.39 4.82
N ASP A 131 -17.87 2.24 4.96
CA ASP A 131 -19.28 2.05 4.65
C ASP A 131 -20.10 2.11 5.96
N PRO A 132 -20.98 3.12 6.14
CA PRO A 132 -21.77 3.28 7.36
C PRO A 132 -22.91 2.26 7.52
N ASP A 133 -23.38 1.66 6.43
CA ASP A 133 -24.50 0.71 6.46
C ASP A 133 -24.05 -0.63 7.08
N ILE A 134 -22.85 -1.07 6.71
CA ILE A 134 -22.23 -2.30 7.24
C ILE A 134 -21.21 -2.04 8.35
N LYS A 135 -20.79 -0.78 8.54
CA LYS A 135 -19.82 -0.30 9.55
C LYS A 135 -18.41 -0.87 9.37
N ILE A 136 -17.95 -0.95 8.13
CA ILE A 136 -16.67 -1.55 7.77
C ILE A 136 -15.81 -0.57 6.95
N PRO A 137 -14.51 -0.41 7.28
CA PRO A 137 -13.84 -0.96 8.45
C PRO A 137 -14.37 -0.33 9.75
N PRO A 138 -14.08 -0.88 10.94
CA PRO A 138 -14.56 -0.31 12.20
C PRO A 138 -14.17 1.16 12.36
N ALA A 139 -15.16 2.04 12.54
CA ALA A 139 -14.95 3.49 12.62
C ALA A 139 -13.91 3.91 13.68
N GLN A 140 -13.83 3.17 14.79
CA GLN A 140 -12.85 3.44 15.85
C GLN A 140 -11.41 3.31 15.34
N ASN A 141 -11.10 2.31 14.51
CA ASN A 141 -9.77 2.12 13.93
C ASN A 141 -9.41 3.29 12.99
N LEU A 142 -10.39 3.77 12.23
CA LEU A 142 -10.24 4.94 11.36
C LEU A 142 -10.01 6.22 12.18
N ILE A 143 -10.78 6.42 13.25
CA ILE A 143 -10.61 7.55 14.16
C ILE A 143 -9.20 7.57 14.75
N GLU A 144 -8.71 6.43 15.22
CA GLU A 144 -7.36 6.31 15.78
C GLU A 144 -6.29 6.62 14.74
N LEU A 145 -6.40 6.04 13.54
CA LEU A 145 -5.48 6.31 12.44
C LEU A 145 -5.44 7.81 12.10
N VAL A 146 -6.60 8.44 11.88
CA VAL A 146 -6.69 9.86 11.53
C VAL A 146 -6.15 10.76 12.65
N LYS A 147 -6.38 10.39 13.92
CA LYS A 147 -5.81 11.11 15.07
C LYS A 147 -4.29 11.13 15.07
N THR A 148 -3.63 10.04 14.66
CA THR A 148 -2.17 10.05 14.55
C THR A 148 -1.68 11.04 13.46
N GLY A 149 -2.41 11.16 12.36
CA GLY A 149 -2.07 12.11 11.29
C GLY A 149 -2.11 13.58 11.70
N ILE A 150 -2.98 13.96 12.65
CA ILE A 150 -3.11 15.35 13.11
C ILE A 150 -1.78 15.91 13.63
N SER A 151 -0.95 15.10 14.31
CA SER A 151 0.34 15.56 14.84
C SER A 151 1.46 15.64 13.80
N HIS A 152 1.23 15.14 12.59
CA HIS A 152 2.27 14.99 11.56
C HIS A 152 2.01 15.79 10.30
N VAL A 153 0.74 15.99 9.94
CA VAL A 153 0.34 16.74 8.74
C VAL A 153 0.39 18.24 9.00
N ALA A 154 0.98 18.99 8.07
CA ALA A 154 1.15 20.44 8.20
C ALA A 154 -0.17 21.22 8.25
N ASP A 155 -1.18 20.79 7.48
CA ASP A 155 -2.54 21.33 7.53
C ASP A 155 -3.55 20.20 7.84
N PRO A 156 -3.89 20.00 9.12
CA PRO A 156 -4.77 18.91 9.54
C PRO A 156 -6.27 19.21 9.32
N LYS A 157 -6.65 20.33 8.68
CA LYS A 157 -8.07 20.71 8.51
C LYS A 157 -8.91 19.61 7.89
N ILE A 158 -8.41 18.98 6.82
CA ILE A 158 -9.13 17.88 6.18
C ILE A 158 -9.24 16.65 7.08
N LEU A 159 -8.26 16.40 7.96
CA LEU A 159 -8.33 15.32 8.95
C LEU A 159 -9.40 15.60 10.01
N TYR A 160 -9.54 16.85 10.46
CA TYR A 160 -10.64 17.23 11.34
C TYR A 160 -12.01 17.05 10.67
N GLN A 161 -12.15 17.39 9.40
CA GLN A 161 -13.39 17.13 8.64
C GLN A 161 -13.72 15.63 8.58
N ARG A 162 -12.70 14.78 8.37
CA ARG A 162 -12.88 13.31 8.37
C ARG A 162 -13.26 12.78 9.75
N LEU A 163 -12.68 13.31 10.83
CA LEU A 163 -13.08 12.93 12.19
C LEU A 163 -14.51 13.35 12.50
N ALA A 164 -14.90 14.58 12.14
CA ALA A 164 -16.27 15.04 12.32
C ALA A 164 -17.27 14.12 11.60
N PHE A 165 -16.96 13.71 10.36
CA PHE A 165 -17.75 12.72 9.63
C PHE A 165 -17.87 11.39 10.38
N LEU A 166 -16.76 10.79 10.82
CA LEU A 166 -16.79 9.50 11.52
C LEU A 166 -17.58 9.56 12.84
N TYR A 167 -17.44 10.63 13.62
CA TYR A 167 -18.19 10.80 14.86
C TYR A 167 -19.69 11.02 14.62
N ASP A 168 -20.05 11.70 13.53
CA ASP A 168 -21.44 11.87 13.10
C ASP A 168 -22.09 10.53 12.75
N GLN A 169 -21.37 9.68 12.01
CA GLN A 169 -21.82 8.31 11.69
C GLN A 169 -21.98 7.42 12.94
N LEU A 170 -21.27 7.74 14.03
CA LEU A 170 -21.40 7.07 15.32
C LEU A 170 -22.48 7.69 16.23
N GLY A 171 -23.15 8.77 15.81
CA GLY A 171 -24.13 9.50 16.63
C GLY A 171 -23.52 10.27 17.80
N ASN A 172 -22.24 10.64 17.72
CA ASN A 172 -21.54 11.41 18.74
C ASN A 172 -21.51 12.90 18.39
N ASP A 173 -22.64 13.58 18.64
CA ASP A 173 -22.83 15.00 18.31
C ASP A 173 -21.78 15.93 18.93
N GLU A 174 -21.36 15.65 20.17
CA GLU A 174 -20.37 16.45 20.88
C GLU A 174 -19.03 16.47 20.12
N MET A 175 -18.52 15.29 19.77
CA MET A 175 -17.26 15.16 19.03
C MET A 175 -17.38 15.65 17.59
N THR A 176 -18.53 15.48 16.95
CA THR A 176 -18.82 16.04 15.63
C THR A 176 -18.67 17.56 15.64
N GLN A 177 -19.31 18.25 16.59
CA GLN A 177 -19.23 19.71 16.69
C GLN A 177 -17.84 20.20 17.12
N TYR A 178 -17.16 19.43 17.98
CA TYR A 178 -15.77 19.73 18.35
C TYR A 178 -14.85 19.75 17.12
N TYR A 179 -14.86 18.70 16.29
CA TYR A 179 -13.99 18.62 15.12
C TYR A 179 -14.41 19.54 13.97
N LYS A 180 -15.71 19.84 13.82
CA LYS A 180 -16.16 20.90 12.87
C LYS A 180 -15.51 22.24 13.19
N ARG A 181 -15.56 22.69 14.45
CA ARG A 181 -14.91 23.94 14.89
C ARG A 181 -13.40 23.93 14.63
N LEU A 182 -12.71 22.85 14.97
CA LEU A 182 -11.26 22.73 14.69
C LEU A 182 -10.93 22.83 13.19
N SER A 183 -11.81 22.33 12.32
CA SER A 183 -11.61 22.42 10.86
C SER A 183 -11.81 23.84 10.31
N GLU A 184 -12.64 24.65 10.95
CA GLU A 184 -12.96 26.02 10.55
C GLU A 184 -11.97 27.04 11.12
N GLU A 185 -11.73 26.94 12.44
CA GLU A 185 -10.99 27.93 13.22
C GLU A 185 -9.49 27.57 13.36
N GLY A 186 -9.11 26.31 13.09
CA GLY A 186 -7.80 25.77 13.42
C GLY A 186 -7.66 25.42 14.91
N PRO A 187 -6.59 24.72 15.30
CA PRO A 187 -6.32 24.48 16.71
C PRO A 187 -6.04 25.81 17.41
N SER A 188 -6.79 26.10 18.48
CA SER A 188 -6.50 27.23 19.35
C SER A 188 -5.09 27.05 19.93
N GLN A 189 -4.21 28.02 19.65
CA GLN A 189 -2.83 28.06 20.16
C GLN A 189 -2.80 28.39 21.65
#